data_AF-A0AA42YKE0-F1
#
_entry.id   AF-A0AA42YKE0-F1
#
_cell.length_a   1.000
_cell.length_b   1.000
_cell.length_c   1.000
_cell.angle_alpha   90.00
_cell.angle_beta   90.00
_cell.angle_gamma   90.00
#
_symmetry.space_group_name_H-M   'P 1'
#
loop_
_entity.id
_entity.type
_entity.pdbx_description
1 polymer ?
#
loop_
_entity_poly.entity_id
_entity_poly.type
_entity_poly.pdbx_seq_one_letter_code
_entity_poly.pdbx_strand_id
1 'polypeptide(L)' 'MRASKNIIEEYRNADAEKRLYLFLSHRSLRDEFLEIDQSDTSVGFSETRIKNKCRMCQNWGQSLIGALK' A
#
# COMPACT_ATOMS: atom_id res chain seq x y z
N MET A 1 -14.80 11.53 23.63
CA MET A 1 -13.79 10.80 22.81
C MET A 1 -14.49 9.61 22.17
N ARG A 2 -14.62 9.56 20.83
CA ARG A 2 -14.99 8.30 20.18
C ARG A 2 -13.89 7.29 20.51
N ALA A 3 -14.27 6.09 20.95
CA ALA A 3 -13.27 5.06 21.24
C ALA A 3 -12.52 4.72 19.95
N SER A 4 -11.19 4.68 19.98
CA SER A 4 -10.35 4.42 18.81
C SER A 4 -10.77 3.16 18.03
N LYS A 5 -11.24 2.13 18.76
CA LYS A 5 -11.79 0.90 18.16
C LYS A 5 -12.94 1.14 17.18
N ASN A 6 -13.83 2.10 17.47
CA ASN A 6 -14.97 2.43 16.61
C ASN A 6 -14.50 3.10 15.32
N ILE A 7 -13.48 3.95 15.38
CA ILE A 7 -12.90 4.63 14.21
C ILE A 7 -12.21 3.63 13.27
N ILE A 8 -11.48 2.66 13.84
CA ILE A 8 -10.81 1.60 13.07
C ILE A 8 -11.84 0.73 12.33
N GLU A 9 -12.94 0.35 12.99
CA GLU A 9 -14.01 -0.41 12.37
C GLU A 9 -14.74 0.40 11.29
N GLU A 10 -14.95 1.70 11.51
CA GLU A 10 -15.50 2.62 10.52
C GLU A 10 -14.59 2.73 9.29
N TYR A 11 -13.26 2.78 9.47
CA TYR A 11 -12.28 2.80 8.38
C TYR A 11 -12.31 1.52 7.52
N ARG A 12 -12.39 0.34 8.16
CA ARG A 12 -12.43 -0.96 7.45
C ARG A 12 -13.61 -1.08 6.49
N ASN A 13 -14.76 -0.52 6.87
CA ASN A 13 -16.00 -0.61 6.09
C ASN A 13 -16.25 0.62 5.20
N ALA A 14 -15.37 1.61 5.23
CA ALA A 14 -15.53 2.86 4.50
C ALA A 14 -15.10 2.72 3.03
N ASP A 15 -15.72 3.54 2.18
CA ASP A 15 -15.25 3.80 0.82
C ASP A 15 -13.93 4.61 0.81
N ALA A 16 -13.34 4.78 -0.37
CA ALA A 16 -12.04 5.45 -0.52
C ALA A 16 -12.06 6.91 -0.03
N GLU A 17 -13.14 7.65 -0.28
CA GLU A 17 -13.26 9.06 0.12
C GLU A 17 -13.31 9.17 1.66
N LYS A 18 -14.14 8.33 2.28
CA LYS A 18 -14.28 8.30 3.73
C LYS A 18 -13.03 7.75 4.42
N ARG A 19 -12.33 6.77 3.83
CA ARG A 19 -11.01 6.32 4.31
C ARG A 19 -10.01 7.49 4.30
N LEU A 20 -9.92 8.25 3.21
CA LEU A 20 -9.05 9.43 3.14
C LEU A 20 -9.38 10.46 4.23
N TYR A 21 -10.67 10.77 4.41
CA TYR A 21 -11.11 11.69 5.46
C TYR A 21 -10.67 11.22 6.86
N LEU A 22 -10.89 9.95 7.18
CA LEU A 22 -10.52 9.37 8.48
C LEU A 22 -8.99 9.37 8.68
N PHE A 23 -8.22 9.04 7.65
CA PHE A 23 -6.75 9.04 7.67
C PHE A 23 -6.16 10.43 7.93
N LEU A 24 -6.76 11.47 7.35
CA LEU A 24 -6.35 12.86 7.56
C LEU A 24 -6.77 13.37 8.95
N SER A 25 -7.95 12.96 9.43
CA SER A 25 -8.54 13.43 10.69
C SER A 25 -7.93 12.76 11.94
N HIS A 26 -7.46 11.51 11.82
CA HIS A 26 -6.99 10.71 12.96
C HIS A 26 -5.52 10.29 12.81
N ARG A 27 -4.60 11.26 12.99
CA ARG A 27 -3.15 11.03 12.82
C ARG A 27 -2.58 9.93 13.71
N SER A 28 -3.12 9.75 14.92
CA SER A 28 -2.66 8.74 15.88
C SER A 28 -3.05 7.30 15.52
N LEU A 29 -3.87 7.10 14.48
CA LEU A 29 -4.36 5.78 14.04
C LEU A 29 -3.82 5.39 12.66
N ARG A 30 -2.86 6.14 12.12
CA ARG A 30 -2.37 5.95 10.74
C ARG A 30 -1.63 4.64 10.57
N ASP A 31 -0.88 4.21 11.56
CA ASP A 31 -0.13 2.96 11.49
C ASP A 31 -1.12 1.78 11.38
N GLU A 32 -2.20 1.78 12.17
CA GLU A 32 -3.25 0.78 12.08
C GLU A 32 -4.03 0.85 10.76
N PHE A 33 -4.29 2.06 10.22
CA PHE A 33 -4.91 2.21 8.90
C PHE A 33 -4.04 1.63 7.78
N LEU A 34 -2.72 1.85 7.83
CA LEU A 34 -1.77 1.31 6.86
C LEU A 34 -1.66 -0.21 6.94
N GLU A 35 -1.68 -0.79 8.14
CA GLU A 35 -1.74 -2.23 8.33
C GLU A 35 -3.00 -2.84 7.70
N ILE A 36 -4.15 -2.17 7.84
CA ILE A 36 -5.40 -2.58 7.19
C ILE A 36 -5.26 -2.54 5.67
N ASP A 37 -4.79 -1.42 5.11
CA ASP A 37 -4.62 -1.26 3.67
C ASP A 37 -3.67 -2.32 3.10
N GLN A 38 -2.58 -2.65 3.80
CA GLN A 38 -1.63 -3.71 3.43
C GLN A 38 -2.26 -5.10 3.48
N SER A 39 -3.08 -5.38 4.50
CA SER A 39 -3.80 -6.66 4.61
C SER A 39 -4.86 -6.82 3.51
N ASP A 40 -5.53 -5.74 3.12
CA ASP A 40 -6.52 -5.74 2.04
C ASP A 40 -5.84 -5.89 0.65
N THR A 41 -4.61 -5.39 0.49
CA THR A 41 -3.82 -5.52 -0.75
C THR A 41 -3.00 -6.81 -0.86
N SER A 42 -3.07 -7.72 0.11
CA SER A 42 -2.35 -9.00 0.06
C SER A 42 -2.84 -9.96 -1.03
N VAL A 43 -3.79 -9.56 -1.88
CA VAL A 43 -4.01 -10.15 -3.21
C VAL A 43 -2.81 -9.86 -4.12
N GLY A 44 -1.77 -10.67 -3.93
CA GLY A 44 -0.80 -11.01 -4.95
C GLY A 44 0.11 -9.87 -5.37
N PHE A 45 1.06 -9.48 -4.51
CA PHE A 45 2.37 -9.13 -5.05
C PHE A 45 2.93 -10.41 -5.69
N SER A 46 2.57 -10.63 -6.94
CA SER A 46 3.14 -11.68 -7.74
C SER A 46 4.60 -11.33 -7.93
N GLU A 47 5.47 -12.00 -7.19
CA GLU A 47 6.92 -11.98 -7.36
C GLU A 47 7.34 -12.52 -8.75
N THR A 48 6.40 -12.79 -9.65
CA THR A 48 6.68 -12.82 -11.09
C THR A 48 7.19 -11.44 -11.48
N ARG A 49 8.51 -11.27 -11.36
CA ARG A 49 9.29 -10.21 -11.99
C ARG A 49 8.74 -10.06 -13.40
N ILE A 50 7.91 -9.05 -13.62
CA ILE A 50 7.43 -8.74 -14.96
C ILE A 50 8.69 -8.29 -15.68
N LYS A 51 9.34 -9.23 -16.35
CA LYS A 51 10.51 -8.96 -17.14
C LYS A 51 10.02 -8.25 -18.40
N ASN A 52 9.68 -6.97 -18.26
CA ASN A 52 9.32 -6.14 -19.39
C ASN A 52 10.57 -5.94 -20.23
N LYS A 53 10.63 -6.62 -21.39
CA LYS A 53 11.67 -6.41 -22.37
C LYS A 53 11.51 -4.98 -22.89
N CYS A 54 12.51 -4.14 -22.67
CA CYS A 54 12.55 -2.78 -23.19
C CYS A 54 12.43 -2.83 -24.71
N ARG A 55 11.32 -2.38 -25.27
CA ARG A 55 11.06 -2.44 -26.73
C ARG A 55 12.06 -1.62 -27.54
N MET A 56 12.60 -0.56 -26.93
CA MET A 56 13.61 0.34 -27.53
C MET A 56 15.01 -0.26 -27.52
N CYS A 57 15.40 -0.94 -26.45
CA CYS A 57 16.80 -1.33 -26.21
C CYS A 57 17.03 -2.85 -26.24
N GLN A 58 15.97 -3.65 -26.40
CA GLN A 58 15.93 -5.13 -26.38
C GLN A 58 16.60 -5.82 -25.17
N ASN A 59 17.18 -5.06 -24.25
CA ASN A 59 17.77 -5.55 -23.03
C ASN A 59 16.68 -5.76 -21.96
N TRP A 60 16.87 -6.81 -21.17
CA TRP A 60 16.15 -6.99 -19.93
C TRP A 60 16.59 -5.86 -18.99
N GLY A 61 15.66 -5.03 -18.52
CA GLY A 61 15.97 -3.93 -17.61
C GLY A 61 16.78 -4.46 -16.43
N GLN A 62 18.10 -4.20 -16.45
CA GLN A 62 18.98 -4.61 -15.36
C GLN A 62 18.59 -3.74 -14.17
N SER A 63 18.02 -4.40 -13.17
CA SER A 63 17.78 -3.83 -11.86
C SER A 63 19.11 -3.27 -11.36
N LEU A 64 19.14 -1.98 -10.98
CA LEU A 64 20.26 -1.34 -10.28
C LEU A 64 20.39 -1.94 -8.86
N ILE A 65 20.65 -3.25 -8.77
CA ILE A 65 21.07 -3.92 -7.54
C ILE A 65 22.57 -4.18 -7.71
N GLY A 66 23.34 -3.09 -7.73
CA GLY A 66 24.78 -3.13 -7.93
C GLY A 66 25.53 -1.89 -7.44
N ALA A 67 24.86 -1.00 -6.69
CA ALA A 67 25.49 0.21 -6.12
C ALA A 67 25.72 0.11 -4.60
N LEU A 68 25.67 -1.10 -4.04
CA LEU A 68 26.06 -1.38 -2.65
C LEU A 68 27.05 -2.55 -2.62
N LYS A 69 28.25 -2.32 -3.15
CA LYS A 69 29.49 -2.91 -2.63
C LYS A 69 30.69 -2.09 -3.06
#